data_AF-A0A946CNB6-F1
#
_entry.id   AF-A0A946CNB6-F1
#
_cell.length_a   1.000
_cell.length_b   1.000
_cell.length_c   1.000
_cell.angle_alpha   90.00
_cell.angle_beta   90.00
_cell.angle_gamma   90.00
#
_symmetry.space_group_name_H-M   'P 1'
#
loop_
_entity.id
_entity.type
_entity.pdbx_description
1 polymer ?
#
loop_
_entity_poly.entity_id
_entity_poly.type
_entity_poly.pdbx_seq_one_letter_code
_entity_poly.pdbx_strand_id
1 'polypeptide(L)'
;MTEHPRWKIALDKLWTMNRVHCGPEMSAAYRDLATIYDHTEVFGFASGEKSGSWTAPQSWVVEHATLTGPDGTVVADFTIHPLHLFTFSPPFKGTISRTELDEHLFSMPSKPDCIPFHFRNQYRHWEPEWGFCISQNARDDLPGGDYEVDIATRFEPGMLEMAEQVHAGELSDSLLLIGHFDHPYMCNDGLVGCLAGHEAISRLAGRKTHLTYRMLSTVEIIGSVFYAEHMAAANNVRQGMFVASAGADAPLAYQNSFSGSAAIDRVMAHVLESGDHNATLHEFRNGPLGNDETAFDVGGVGIPCGSIMRAPFGVYHTDEDTPENVHTDKFEQMTDLIGRAINVFESNAILKRRFTGLPCLSSQELDLYLSPALMSQSAQSVSSGGITEALTPELMRVVQDRSASKSHLRSGALNYLMNILPAMCEGDMTTLDVAEKAGLPFEFVDAYTDKWVEKGLLEKNWVNPFASPK
;
A
#
# COMPACT_ATOMS: atom_id res chain seq x y z
N MET A 1 -18.49 -9.28 -22.11
CA MET A 1 -18.21 -7.94 -21.59
C MET A 1 -17.50 -8.16 -20.28
N THR A 2 -16.18 -8.11 -20.28
CA THR A 2 -15.39 -8.20 -19.05
C THR A 2 -15.68 -6.94 -18.25
N GLU A 3 -16.34 -7.07 -17.10
CA GLU A 3 -16.51 -5.95 -16.17
C GLU A 3 -15.13 -5.37 -15.87
N HIS A 4 -15.00 -4.04 -15.95
CA HIS A 4 -13.77 -3.37 -15.57
C HIS A 4 -13.49 -3.67 -14.08
N PRO A 5 -12.26 -4.02 -13.68
CA PRO A 5 -11.91 -4.22 -12.28
C PRO A 5 -12.31 -3.00 -11.44
N ARG A 6 -12.82 -3.23 -10.22
CA ARG A 6 -13.29 -2.18 -9.30
C ARG A 6 -12.29 -1.03 -9.16
N TRP A 7 -11.02 -1.38 -8.97
CA TRP A 7 -9.95 -0.39 -8.80
C TRP A 7 -9.72 0.47 -10.05
N LYS A 8 -9.96 -0.04 -11.26
CA LYS A 8 -9.89 0.77 -12.50
C LYS A 8 -11.03 1.77 -12.58
N ILE A 9 -12.24 1.36 -12.18
CA ILE A 9 -13.39 2.27 -12.06
C ILE A 9 -13.07 3.40 -11.07
N ALA A 10 -12.47 3.06 -9.92
CA ALA A 10 -12.03 4.05 -8.96
C ALA A 10 -10.93 4.97 -9.51
N LEU A 11 -9.90 4.41 -10.15
CA LEU A 11 -8.84 5.19 -10.76
C LEU A 11 -9.41 6.18 -11.78
N ASP A 12 -10.16 5.69 -12.77
CA ASP A 12 -10.74 6.50 -13.85
C ASP A 12 -11.63 7.64 -13.33
N LYS A 13 -12.36 7.39 -12.24
CA LYS A 13 -13.26 8.37 -11.64
C LYS A 13 -12.52 9.42 -10.81
N LEU A 14 -11.48 9.01 -10.09
CA LEU A 14 -10.87 9.83 -9.05
C LEU A 14 -9.65 10.59 -9.56
N TRP A 15 -8.84 10.04 -10.48
CA TRP A 15 -7.48 10.52 -10.74
C TRP A 15 -7.40 11.98 -11.19
N THR A 16 -8.33 12.45 -12.03
CA THR A 16 -8.44 13.84 -12.50
C THR A 16 -9.10 14.79 -11.51
N MET A 17 -9.24 14.42 -10.24
CA MET A 17 -9.76 15.34 -9.22
C MET A 17 -8.61 16.15 -8.62
N ASN A 18 -8.85 17.42 -8.31
CA ASN A 18 -7.94 18.27 -7.56
C ASN A 18 -7.93 17.89 -6.07
N ARG A 19 -7.43 16.69 -5.78
CA ARG A 19 -7.30 16.12 -4.45
C ARG A 19 -6.16 16.83 -3.72
N VAL A 20 -6.51 17.77 -2.86
CA VAL A 20 -5.60 18.59 -2.04
C VAL A 20 -6.17 18.73 -0.64
N HIS A 21 -5.35 19.15 0.33
CA HIS A 21 -5.75 19.20 1.74
C HIS A 21 -7.09 19.94 1.92
N CYS A 22 -8.07 19.29 2.54
CA CYS A 22 -9.40 19.86 2.85
C CYS A 22 -10.18 20.45 1.65
N GLY A 23 -9.77 20.20 0.41
CA GLY A 23 -10.38 20.80 -0.79
C GLY A 23 -11.78 20.23 -1.12
N PRO A 24 -12.61 20.96 -1.87
CA PRO A 24 -13.96 20.49 -2.24
C PRO A 24 -13.93 19.20 -3.08
N GLU A 25 -12.98 19.10 -4.02
CA GLU A 25 -12.81 17.91 -4.84
C GLU A 25 -12.22 16.73 -4.06
N MET A 26 -11.34 16.97 -3.09
CA MET A 26 -10.88 15.94 -2.14
C MET A 26 -12.06 15.33 -1.38
N SER A 27 -12.93 16.20 -0.87
CA SER A 27 -14.14 15.81 -0.14
C SER A 27 -15.11 15.01 -1.03
N ALA A 28 -15.29 15.42 -2.28
CA ALA A 28 -16.08 14.66 -3.25
C ALA A 28 -15.44 13.30 -3.58
N ALA A 29 -14.11 13.25 -3.73
CA ALA A 29 -13.36 12.04 -4.03
C ALA A 29 -13.52 10.97 -2.94
N TYR A 30 -13.52 11.35 -1.66
CA TYR A 30 -13.81 10.40 -0.57
C TYR A 30 -15.22 9.83 -0.61
N ARG A 31 -16.23 10.65 -0.95
CA ARG A 31 -17.61 10.16 -1.09
C ARG A 31 -17.72 9.21 -2.28
N ASP A 32 -17.08 9.54 -3.39
CA ASP A 32 -17.03 8.68 -4.57
C ASP A 32 -16.32 7.35 -4.27
N LEU A 33 -15.19 7.38 -3.56
CA LEU A 33 -14.49 6.19 -3.09
C LEU A 33 -15.41 5.31 -2.23
N ALA A 34 -16.16 5.91 -1.31
CA ALA A 34 -17.10 5.19 -0.45
C ALA A 34 -18.30 4.59 -1.20
N THR A 35 -18.65 5.10 -2.39
CA THR A 35 -19.65 4.45 -3.27
C THR A 35 -19.11 3.24 -4.03
N ILE A 36 -17.79 3.14 -4.19
CA ILE A 36 -17.14 2.08 -4.98
C ILE A 36 -16.74 0.91 -4.09
N TYR A 37 -16.31 1.20 -2.86
CA TYR A 37 -15.84 0.22 -1.89
C TYR A 37 -16.82 0.11 -0.73
N ASP A 38 -17.50 -1.03 -0.63
CA ASP A 38 -18.44 -1.31 0.45
C ASP A 38 -17.78 -1.21 1.83
N HIS A 39 -18.56 -0.86 2.85
CA HIS A 39 -18.11 -0.69 4.24
C HIS A 39 -17.04 0.41 4.42
N THR A 40 -17.08 1.43 3.56
CA THR A 40 -16.23 2.61 3.68
C THR A 40 -17.03 3.76 4.30
N GLU A 41 -16.51 4.33 5.38
CA GLU A 41 -17.08 5.50 6.06
C GLU A 41 -16.19 6.72 5.87
N VAL A 42 -16.81 7.88 5.67
CA VAL A 42 -16.11 9.17 5.58
C VAL A 42 -16.35 9.95 6.86
N PHE A 43 -15.28 10.41 7.48
CA PHE A 43 -15.30 11.25 8.68
C PHE A 43 -14.15 12.26 8.62
N GLY A 44 -14.08 13.20 9.56
CA GLY A 44 -13.00 14.17 9.57
C GLY A 44 -12.99 15.09 10.77
N PHE A 45 -12.02 16.01 10.77
CA PHE A 45 -11.78 16.99 11.82
C PHE A 45 -11.92 18.40 11.27
N ALA A 46 -12.56 19.31 12.01
CA ALA A 46 -12.78 20.66 11.53
C ALA A 46 -11.47 21.45 11.42
N SER A 47 -11.39 22.33 10.43
CA SER A 47 -10.25 23.25 10.30
C SER A 47 -10.00 24.01 11.61
N GLY A 48 -8.74 24.07 12.05
CA GLY A 48 -8.34 24.69 13.31
C GLY A 48 -8.31 23.74 14.52
N GLU A 49 -8.86 22.53 14.41
CA GLU A 49 -8.61 21.47 15.39
C GLU A 49 -7.11 21.13 15.45
N LYS A 50 -6.66 20.61 16.59
CA LYS A 50 -5.24 20.35 16.86
C LYS A 50 -5.00 18.91 17.26
N SER A 51 -3.94 18.33 16.72
CA SER A 51 -3.35 17.06 17.17
C SER A 51 -1.85 17.27 17.40
N GLY A 52 -1.43 17.26 18.66
CA GLY A 52 -0.08 17.68 19.04
C GLY A 52 0.25 19.10 18.56
N SER A 53 1.31 19.24 17.76
CA SER A 53 1.71 20.50 17.12
C SER A 53 1.05 20.76 15.76
N TRP A 54 0.25 19.83 15.25
CA TRP A 54 -0.43 19.95 13.96
C TRP A 54 -1.77 20.64 14.13
N THR A 55 -2.18 21.39 13.10
CA THR A 55 -3.49 22.07 13.04
C THR A 55 -4.15 21.71 11.71
N ALA A 56 -5.38 21.21 11.75
CA ALA A 56 -6.14 20.88 10.55
C ALA A 56 -6.30 22.14 9.67
N PRO A 57 -5.86 22.11 8.39
CA PRO A 57 -5.81 23.31 7.56
C PRO A 57 -7.22 23.76 7.15
N GLN A 58 -7.31 25.01 6.71
CA GLN A 58 -8.50 25.51 6.02
C GLN A 58 -8.70 24.76 4.69
N SER A 59 -9.93 24.76 4.17
CA SER A 59 -10.19 24.38 2.79
C SER A 59 -9.59 25.42 1.85
N TRP A 60 -8.99 24.96 0.75
CA TRP A 60 -8.48 25.82 -0.31
C TRP A 60 -9.34 25.65 -1.56
N VAL A 61 -9.94 26.75 -2.03
CA VAL A 61 -10.74 26.77 -3.24
C VAL A 61 -10.10 27.66 -4.29
N VAL A 62 -10.00 27.13 -5.51
CA VAL A 62 -9.49 27.82 -6.68
C VAL A 62 -10.66 28.11 -7.61
N GLU A 63 -10.87 29.39 -7.95
CA GLU A 63 -11.85 29.79 -8.97
C GLU A 63 -11.20 29.79 -10.35
N HIS A 64 -10.03 30.41 -10.46
CA HIS A 64 -9.13 30.33 -11.61
C HIS A 64 -7.72 30.75 -11.18
N ALA A 65 -6.72 30.33 -11.95
CA ALA A 65 -5.38 30.90 -11.86
C ALA A 65 -4.72 30.88 -13.24
N THR A 66 -4.34 32.05 -13.74
CA THR A 66 -3.75 32.21 -15.07
C THR A 66 -2.51 33.09 -15.03
N LEU A 67 -1.47 32.67 -15.75
CA LEU A 67 -0.28 33.45 -16.06
C LEU A 67 -0.28 33.74 -17.56
N THR A 68 -0.34 35.03 -17.93
CA THR A 68 -0.37 35.47 -19.32
C THR A 68 0.88 36.26 -19.66
N GLY A 69 1.52 35.90 -20.77
CA GLY A 69 2.73 36.52 -21.28
C GLY A 69 2.50 37.90 -21.92
N PRO A 70 3.59 38.65 -22.20
CA PRO A 70 3.53 40.00 -22.78
C PRO A 70 2.84 40.08 -24.15
N ASP A 71 2.79 38.95 -24.87
CA ASP A 71 2.17 38.81 -26.19
C ASP A 71 0.70 38.32 -26.12
N GLY A 72 0.16 38.14 -24.91
CA GLY A 72 -1.17 37.59 -24.66
C GLY A 72 -1.22 36.06 -24.66
N THR A 73 -0.09 35.37 -24.78
CA THR A 73 -0.04 33.90 -24.71
C THR A 73 -0.27 33.44 -23.27
N VAL A 74 -1.18 32.50 -23.06
CA VAL A 74 -1.37 31.87 -21.74
C VAL A 74 -0.23 30.89 -21.50
N VAL A 75 0.59 31.19 -20.49
CA VAL A 75 1.78 30.40 -20.12
C VAL A 75 1.40 29.25 -19.20
N ALA A 76 0.51 29.50 -18.25
CA ALA A 76 0.05 28.52 -17.27
C ALA A 76 -1.41 28.82 -16.91
N ASP A 77 -2.23 27.77 -16.83
CA ASP A 77 -3.65 27.87 -16.50
C ASP A 77 -4.07 26.67 -15.65
N PHE A 78 -4.57 26.94 -14.46
CA PHE A 78 -5.05 25.92 -13.53
C PHE A 78 -6.19 25.07 -14.12
N THR A 79 -7.02 25.65 -14.99
CA THR A 79 -8.13 24.94 -15.63
C THR A 79 -7.67 23.97 -16.71
N ILE A 80 -6.46 24.15 -17.24
CA ILE A 80 -5.81 23.19 -18.15
C ILE A 80 -5.17 22.06 -17.35
N HIS A 81 -4.40 22.41 -16.31
CA HIS A 81 -3.78 21.42 -15.43
C HIS A 81 -3.57 22.02 -14.02
N PRO A 82 -4.06 21.38 -12.93
CA PRO A 82 -3.99 21.99 -11.60
C PRO A 82 -2.57 22.10 -11.06
N LEU A 83 -1.64 21.26 -11.54
CA LEU A 83 -0.23 21.37 -11.16
C LEU A 83 0.41 22.68 -11.62
N HIS A 84 -0.20 23.41 -12.55
CA HIS A 84 0.30 24.74 -12.93
C HIS A 84 0.31 25.73 -11.77
N LEU A 85 -0.50 25.56 -10.74
CA LEU A 85 -0.54 26.45 -9.59
C LEU A 85 0.16 25.79 -8.40
N PHE A 86 0.98 26.54 -7.66
CA PHE A 86 1.46 26.03 -6.38
C PHE A 86 0.25 25.72 -5.51
N THR A 87 0.14 24.47 -5.08
CA THR A 87 -1.02 24.05 -4.28
C THR A 87 -1.08 24.91 -3.02
N PHE A 88 -2.28 25.32 -2.59
CA PHE A 88 -2.46 26.27 -1.49
C PHE A 88 -1.88 27.68 -1.73
N SER A 89 -1.78 28.14 -2.99
CA SER A 89 -1.43 29.53 -3.31
C SER A 89 -2.43 30.54 -2.75
N PRO A 90 -1.99 31.64 -2.12
CA PRO A 90 -2.85 32.78 -1.80
C PRO A 90 -3.26 33.54 -3.07
N PRO A 91 -4.34 34.35 -3.02
CA PRO A 91 -4.79 35.11 -4.18
C PRO A 91 -3.77 36.20 -4.52
N PHE A 92 -3.59 36.44 -5.82
CA PHE A 92 -2.73 37.49 -6.33
C PHE A 92 -3.30 38.01 -7.64
N LYS A 93 -3.31 39.33 -7.83
CA LYS A 93 -3.69 39.94 -9.10
C LYS A 93 -2.79 41.12 -9.39
N GLY A 94 -2.08 41.08 -10.50
CA GLY A 94 -1.14 42.13 -10.84
C GLY A 94 -0.37 41.86 -12.13
N THR A 95 0.41 42.86 -12.49
CA THR A 95 1.37 42.77 -13.61
C THR A 95 2.76 42.85 -13.03
N ILE A 96 3.62 41.89 -13.37
CA ILE A 96 4.99 41.78 -12.85
C ILE A 96 6.00 41.65 -13.97
N SER A 97 7.23 42.08 -13.72
CA SER A 97 8.31 41.91 -14.69
C SER A 97 8.75 40.44 -14.79
N ARG A 98 9.37 40.04 -15.90
CA ARG A 98 9.98 38.71 -16.03
C ARG A 98 10.94 38.37 -14.88
N THR A 99 11.74 39.33 -14.42
CA THR A 99 12.71 39.11 -13.33
C THR A 99 12.02 38.79 -12.01
N GLU A 100 10.91 39.46 -11.71
CA GLU A 100 10.09 39.18 -10.53
C GLU A 100 9.35 37.84 -10.68
N LEU A 101 8.82 37.56 -11.87
CA LEU A 101 8.14 36.29 -12.16
C LEU A 101 9.04 35.07 -11.92
N ASP A 102 10.34 35.14 -12.23
CA ASP A 102 11.26 34.02 -12.04
C ASP A 102 11.34 33.54 -10.56
N GLU A 103 11.06 34.42 -9.59
CA GLU A 103 10.97 34.08 -8.16
C GLU A 103 9.67 33.32 -7.81
N HIS A 104 8.67 33.42 -8.67
CA HIS A 104 7.35 32.78 -8.55
C HIS A 104 7.14 31.62 -9.53
N LEU A 105 8.21 31.17 -10.21
CA LEU A 105 8.18 30.03 -11.11
C LEU A 105 8.97 28.84 -10.56
N PHE A 106 8.31 27.69 -10.56
CA PHE A 106 8.96 26.41 -10.30
C PHE A 106 8.99 25.56 -11.58
N SER A 107 10.14 24.97 -11.87
CA SER A 107 10.38 24.07 -12.99
C SER A 107 11.44 23.04 -12.58
N MET A 108 11.54 21.92 -13.30
CA MET A 108 12.47 20.85 -12.97
C MET A 108 13.44 20.60 -14.14
N PRO A 109 14.69 21.11 -14.08
CA PRO A 109 15.67 20.91 -15.16
C PRO A 109 15.99 19.45 -15.50
N SER A 110 15.85 18.54 -14.53
CA SER A 110 16.08 17.10 -14.73
C SER A 110 14.95 16.40 -15.51
N LYS A 111 13.77 17.00 -15.61
CA LYS A 111 12.65 16.53 -16.45
C LYS A 111 12.05 17.74 -17.19
N PRO A 112 12.68 18.19 -18.28
CA PRO A 112 12.46 19.52 -18.81
C PRO A 112 11.10 19.73 -19.50
N ASP A 113 10.39 18.63 -19.81
CA ASP A 113 9.10 18.65 -20.49
C ASP A 113 7.89 18.61 -19.53
N CYS A 114 8.09 18.21 -18.27
CA CYS A 114 6.99 17.99 -17.32
C CYS A 114 6.61 19.25 -16.53
N ILE A 115 5.36 19.33 -16.09
CA ILE A 115 4.91 20.28 -15.06
C ILE A 115 5.15 19.63 -13.68
N PRO A 116 6.04 20.17 -12.84
CA PRO A 116 6.29 19.60 -11.53
C PRO A 116 5.16 19.93 -10.54
N PHE A 117 4.97 19.06 -9.54
CA PHE A 117 4.06 19.31 -8.42
C PHE A 117 4.77 20.11 -7.31
N HIS A 118 4.22 21.27 -6.95
CA HIS A 118 4.71 22.09 -5.84
C HIS A 118 3.76 22.05 -4.63
N PHE A 119 4.11 21.22 -3.65
CA PHE A 119 3.28 20.88 -2.48
C PHE A 119 3.61 21.66 -1.19
N ARG A 120 4.69 22.46 -1.18
CA ARG A 120 5.24 23.13 0.02
C ARG A 120 4.19 23.80 0.91
N ASN A 121 3.27 24.56 0.33
CA ASN A 121 2.30 25.35 1.11
C ASN A 121 1.29 24.48 1.87
N GLN A 122 1.07 23.22 1.45
CA GLN A 122 0.22 22.28 2.20
C GLN A 122 0.79 22.00 3.60
N TYR A 123 2.13 21.97 3.72
CA TYR A 123 2.84 21.73 4.98
C TYR A 123 3.32 23.00 5.69
N ARG A 124 3.41 24.13 4.97
CA ARG A 124 3.85 25.43 5.50
C ARG A 124 2.77 26.51 5.29
N HIS A 125 1.53 26.20 5.67
CA HIS A 125 0.38 27.09 5.45
C HIS A 125 0.43 28.41 6.23
N TRP A 126 1.32 28.56 7.22
CA TRP A 126 1.55 29.83 7.93
C TRP A 126 2.43 30.82 7.15
N GLU A 127 3.05 30.38 6.05
CA GLU A 127 3.89 31.21 5.20
C GLU A 127 3.74 30.75 3.74
N PRO A 128 2.52 30.92 3.18
CA PRO A 128 2.21 30.46 1.84
C PRO A 128 2.81 31.41 0.81
N GLU A 129 3.32 30.84 -0.28
CA GLU A 129 3.82 31.56 -1.44
C GLU A 129 2.89 31.31 -2.62
N TRP A 130 2.59 32.33 -3.42
CA TRP A 130 1.92 32.12 -4.70
C TRP A 130 2.97 31.87 -5.78
N GLY A 131 2.61 31.09 -6.78
CA GLY A 131 3.49 30.83 -7.92
C GLY A 131 2.92 29.81 -8.89
N PHE A 132 3.60 29.65 -10.02
CA PHE A 132 3.21 28.70 -11.06
C PHE A 132 4.30 27.66 -11.32
N CYS A 133 3.87 26.43 -11.59
CA CYS A 133 4.72 25.40 -12.15
C CYS A 133 4.58 25.37 -13.67
N ILE A 134 5.72 25.31 -14.35
CA ILE A 134 5.80 25.15 -15.80
C ILE A 134 6.95 24.18 -16.13
N SER A 135 6.95 23.66 -17.36
CA SER A 135 8.08 22.87 -17.83
C SER A 135 9.34 23.72 -17.92
N GLN A 136 10.51 23.10 -17.78
CA GLN A 136 11.78 23.83 -17.90
C GLN A 136 11.91 24.44 -19.31
N ASN A 137 11.52 23.69 -20.34
CA ASN A 137 11.55 24.17 -21.72
C ASN A 137 10.66 25.42 -21.89
N ALA A 138 9.44 25.41 -21.33
CA ALA A 138 8.57 26.59 -21.35
C ALA A 138 9.23 27.78 -20.63
N ARG A 139 9.84 27.56 -19.46
CA ARG A 139 10.54 28.60 -18.69
C ARG A 139 11.70 29.23 -19.46
N ASP A 140 12.49 28.40 -20.14
CA ASP A 140 13.65 28.84 -20.91
C ASP A 140 13.25 29.68 -22.13
N ASP A 141 12.09 29.37 -22.73
CA ASP A 141 11.55 30.05 -23.91
C ASP A 141 10.73 31.32 -23.59
N LEU A 142 10.42 31.57 -22.31
CA LEU A 142 9.64 32.73 -21.91
C LEU A 142 10.32 34.05 -22.36
N PRO A 143 9.61 34.98 -23.04
CA PRO A 143 10.19 36.25 -23.45
C PRO A 143 10.43 37.21 -22.27
N GLY A 144 11.27 38.22 -22.48
CA GLY A 144 11.32 39.38 -21.58
C GLY A 144 10.07 40.25 -21.74
N GLY A 145 9.63 40.89 -20.65
CA GLY A 145 8.47 41.78 -20.65
C GLY A 145 7.68 41.70 -19.34
N ASP A 146 6.47 42.24 -19.39
CA ASP A 146 5.53 42.26 -18.28
C ASP A 146 4.49 41.15 -18.44
N TYR A 147 4.21 40.44 -17.35
CA TYR A 147 3.31 39.30 -17.30
C TYR A 147 2.10 39.64 -16.45
N GLU A 148 0.92 39.26 -16.92
CA GLU A 148 -0.32 39.38 -16.16
C GLU A 148 -0.56 38.11 -15.34
N VAL A 149 -0.73 38.27 -14.04
CA VAL A 149 -1.07 37.21 -13.10
C VAL A 149 -2.45 37.46 -12.53
N ASP A 150 -3.31 36.46 -12.60
CA ASP A 150 -4.63 36.45 -11.96
C ASP A 150 -4.85 35.11 -11.26
N ILE A 151 -4.67 35.08 -9.95
CA ILE A 151 -4.88 33.94 -9.05
C ILE A 151 -6.06 34.30 -8.15
N ALA A 152 -7.21 33.69 -8.41
CA ALA A 152 -8.41 33.81 -7.61
C ALA A 152 -8.58 32.57 -6.75
N THR A 153 -7.98 32.60 -5.55
CA THR A 153 -8.12 31.56 -4.53
C THR A 153 -8.72 32.13 -3.25
N ARG A 154 -9.36 31.26 -2.47
CA ARG A 154 -9.85 31.60 -1.12
C ARG A 154 -9.62 30.45 -0.16
N PHE A 155 -9.47 30.81 1.11
CA PHE A 155 -9.43 29.88 2.22
C PHE A 155 -10.72 29.99 3.02
N GLU A 156 -11.36 28.85 3.29
CA GLU A 156 -12.62 28.79 4.01
C GLU A 156 -12.61 27.65 5.05
N PRO A 157 -13.45 27.71 6.09
CA PRO A 157 -13.57 26.60 7.04
C PRO A 157 -13.96 25.32 6.31
N GLY A 158 -13.20 24.25 6.54
CA GLY A 158 -13.41 22.95 5.94
C GLY A 158 -13.24 21.82 6.95
N MET A 159 -13.06 20.62 6.41
CA MET A 159 -12.86 19.39 7.17
C MET A 159 -11.64 18.65 6.61
N LEU A 160 -10.74 18.23 7.50
CA LEU A 160 -9.73 17.24 7.22
C LEU A 160 -10.40 15.86 7.19
N GLU A 161 -11.10 15.60 6.10
CA GLU A 161 -11.78 14.33 5.87
C GLU A 161 -10.80 13.21 5.53
N MET A 162 -11.22 11.99 5.82
CA MET A 162 -10.58 10.74 5.46
C MET A 162 -11.64 9.66 5.24
N ALA A 163 -11.26 8.60 4.52
CA ALA A 163 -12.13 7.46 4.27
C ALA A 163 -11.52 6.19 4.87
N GLU A 164 -12.30 5.46 5.67
CA GLU A 164 -11.88 4.20 6.28
C GLU A 164 -12.80 3.06 5.82
N GLN A 165 -12.23 2.04 5.19
CA GLN A 165 -12.91 0.79 4.90
C GLN A 165 -12.60 -0.26 5.97
N VAL A 166 -13.62 -1.00 6.43
CA VAL A 166 -13.46 -2.00 7.50
C VAL A 166 -13.96 -3.38 7.07
N HIS A 167 -13.11 -4.39 7.24
CA HIS A 167 -13.49 -5.81 7.29
C HIS A 167 -13.41 -6.31 8.73
N ALA A 168 -14.56 -6.45 9.37
CA ALA A 168 -14.65 -6.84 10.78
C ALA A 168 -14.35 -8.33 10.99
N GLY A 169 -13.39 -8.63 11.87
CA GLY A 169 -13.08 -9.98 12.32
C GLY A 169 -13.81 -10.36 13.61
N GLU A 170 -13.51 -11.56 14.12
CA GLU A 170 -13.98 -12.05 15.42
C GLU A 170 -13.42 -11.22 16.60
N LEU A 171 -12.21 -10.71 16.45
CA LEU A 171 -11.51 -9.83 17.37
C LEU A 171 -11.45 -8.41 16.82
N SER A 172 -11.51 -7.43 17.71
CA SER A 172 -11.34 -6.03 17.36
C SER A 172 -9.89 -5.64 17.13
N ASP A 173 -8.92 -6.46 17.54
CA ASP A 173 -7.50 -6.23 17.26
C ASP A 173 -7.30 -6.12 15.75
N SER A 174 -6.73 -4.99 15.32
CA SER A 174 -6.74 -4.64 13.90
C SER A 174 -5.37 -4.33 13.31
N LEU A 175 -5.22 -4.73 12.04
CA LEU A 175 -4.16 -4.26 11.15
C LEU A 175 -4.71 -3.12 10.29
N LEU A 176 -4.02 -1.99 10.30
CA LEU A 176 -4.36 -0.82 9.50
C LEU A 176 -3.48 -0.74 8.26
N LEU A 177 -4.09 -0.71 7.08
CA LEU A 177 -3.44 -0.28 5.84
C LEU A 177 -3.63 1.22 5.68
N ILE A 178 -2.59 1.93 5.26
CA ILE A 178 -2.61 3.40 5.10
C ILE A 178 -2.16 3.77 3.69
N GLY A 179 -2.85 4.74 3.10
CA GLY A 179 -2.38 5.45 1.92
C GLY A 179 -2.78 6.92 1.98
N HIS A 180 -1.93 7.78 1.42
CA HIS A 180 -2.26 9.18 1.22
C HIS A 180 -3.05 9.38 -0.08
N PHE A 181 -3.91 10.39 -0.12
CA PHE A 181 -4.93 10.56 -1.16
C PHE A 181 -4.94 11.99 -1.74
N ASP A 182 -4.03 12.85 -1.29
CA ASP A 182 -4.03 14.32 -1.40
C ASP A 182 -3.10 14.89 -2.48
N HIS A 183 -2.82 14.11 -3.52
CA HIS A 183 -2.05 14.52 -4.68
C HIS A 183 -2.98 14.71 -5.89
N PRO A 184 -3.09 15.93 -6.46
CA PRO A 184 -4.03 16.21 -7.54
C PRO A 184 -3.51 15.71 -8.88
N TYR A 185 -4.38 15.14 -9.71
CA TYR A 185 -4.04 14.70 -11.08
C TYR A 185 -2.87 13.70 -11.18
N MET A 186 -2.51 13.06 -10.07
CA MET A 186 -1.46 12.06 -10.00
C MET A 186 -2.07 10.70 -9.61
N CYS A 187 -1.38 9.61 -9.97
CA CYS A 187 -1.88 8.25 -9.82
C CYS A 187 -1.03 7.45 -8.83
N ASN A 188 0.21 7.10 -9.20
CA ASN A 188 1.07 6.24 -8.39
C ASN A 188 1.45 6.88 -7.06
N ASP A 189 1.66 8.19 -7.05
CA ASP A 189 1.91 8.90 -5.82
C ASP A 189 0.59 9.25 -5.11
N GLY A 190 0.29 8.51 -4.05
CA GLY A 190 -0.96 8.62 -3.29
C GLY A 190 -2.07 7.66 -3.74
N LEU A 191 -2.83 8.03 -4.77
CA LEU A 191 -4.11 7.41 -5.11
C LEU A 191 -4.02 5.88 -5.29
N VAL A 192 -3.07 5.39 -6.08
CA VAL A 192 -2.96 3.97 -6.43
C VAL A 192 -2.58 3.11 -5.22
N GLY A 193 -1.81 3.65 -4.27
CA GLY A 193 -1.54 3.01 -2.99
C GLY A 193 -2.82 2.78 -2.19
N CYS A 194 -3.68 3.81 -2.14
CA CYS A 194 -5.00 3.72 -1.52
C CYS A 194 -5.88 2.64 -2.15
N LEU A 195 -5.98 2.65 -3.48
CA LEU A 195 -6.81 1.70 -4.22
C LEU A 195 -6.36 0.25 -4.02
N ALA A 196 -5.04 0.01 -3.91
CA ALA A 196 -4.51 -1.33 -3.64
C ALA A 196 -4.92 -1.83 -2.25
N GLY A 197 -4.83 -0.97 -1.23
CA GLY A 197 -5.30 -1.33 0.12
C GLY A 197 -6.80 -1.63 0.16
N HIS A 198 -7.62 -0.78 -0.46
CA HIS A 198 -9.08 -1.01 -0.52
C HIS A 198 -9.46 -2.28 -1.28
N GLU A 199 -8.75 -2.57 -2.37
CA GLU A 199 -8.96 -3.79 -3.14
C GLU A 199 -8.54 -5.03 -2.34
N ALA A 200 -7.44 -4.98 -1.58
CA ALA A 200 -7.03 -6.06 -0.70
C ALA A 200 -8.07 -6.35 0.40
N ILE A 201 -8.62 -5.32 1.05
CA ILE A 201 -9.72 -5.47 2.03
C ILE A 201 -10.97 -6.05 1.37
N SER A 202 -11.33 -5.56 0.18
CA SER A 202 -12.54 -5.99 -0.52
C SER A 202 -12.46 -7.44 -1.00
N ARG A 203 -11.27 -7.98 -1.27
CA ARG A 203 -11.05 -9.40 -1.57
C ARG A 203 -11.31 -10.32 -0.39
N LEU A 204 -11.40 -9.79 0.83
CA LEU A 204 -11.83 -10.56 2.01
C LEU A 204 -13.35 -10.72 2.10
N ALA A 205 -14.14 -10.13 1.19
CA ALA A 205 -15.59 -10.24 1.23
C ALA A 205 -16.07 -11.70 1.32
N GLY A 206 -16.90 -11.99 2.31
CA GLY A 206 -17.42 -13.34 2.58
C GLY A 206 -16.48 -14.27 3.34
N ARG A 207 -15.22 -13.90 3.55
CA ARG A 207 -14.29 -14.60 4.43
C ARG A 207 -14.60 -14.25 5.89
N LYS A 208 -14.47 -15.23 6.78
CA LYS A 208 -14.42 -15.00 8.23
C LYS A 208 -12.95 -14.85 8.64
N THR A 209 -12.63 -13.78 9.35
CA THR A 209 -11.29 -13.54 9.89
C THR A 209 -11.30 -13.47 11.41
N HIS A 210 -10.18 -13.84 12.04
CA HIS A 210 -9.94 -13.62 13.46
C HIS A 210 -9.71 -12.14 13.73
N LEU A 211 -8.85 -11.47 12.96
CA LEU A 211 -8.52 -10.06 13.15
C LEU A 211 -9.42 -9.14 12.32
N THR A 212 -9.51 -7.89 12.74
CA THR A 212 -10.14 -6.83 11.97
C THR A 212 -9.13 -6.19 11.01
N TYR A 213 -9.52 -5.92 9.77
CA TYR A 213 -8.64 -5.30 8.78
C TYR A 213 -9.24 -3.97 8.33
N ARG A 214 -8.39 -2.94 8.26
CA ARG A 214 -8.81 -1.57 7.96
C ARG A 214 -7.97 -1.03 6.81
N MET A 215 -8.57 -0.21 5.95
CA MET A 215 -7.86 0.61 4.98
C MET A 215 -8.23 2.07 5.18
N LEU A 216 -7.24 2.93 5.45
CA LEU A 216 -7.39 4.36 5.63
C LEU A 216 -6.78 5.12 4.45
N SER A 217 -7.64 5.83 3.70
CA SER A 217 -7.23 6.85 2.75
C SER A 217 -7.30 8.22 3.40
N THR A 218 -6.16 8.89 3.54
CA THR A 218 -6.04 10.12 4.31
C THR A 218 -5.16 11.15 3.62
N VAL A 219 -4.92 12.28 4.28
CA VAL A 219 -4.03 13.33 3.81
C VAL A 219 -2.63 13.11 4.38
N GLU A 220 -1.61 13.04 3.52
CA GLU A 220 -0.22 12.99 3.95
C GLU A 220 0.17 14.24 4.75
N ILE A 221 0.98 14.19 5.79
CA ILE A 221 1.06 13.19 6.88
C ILE A 221 -0.01 13.52 7.94
N ILE A 222 -0.57 14.74 7.87
CA ILE A 222 -1.39 15.32 8.92
C ILE A 222 -2.66 14.51 9.21
N GLY A 223 -3.28 13.94 8.18
CA GLY A 223 -4.44 13.07 8.34
C GLY A 223 -4.10 11.81 9.12
N SER A 224 -2.95 11.20 8.87
CA SER A 224 -2.43 10.07 9.66
C SER A 224 -2.14 10.46 11.10
N VAL A 225 -1.60 11.65 11.36
CA VAL A 225 -1.37 12.15 12.74
C VAL A 225 -2.69 12.30 13.50
N PHE A 226 -3.72 12.87 12.87
CA PHE A 226 -5.04 13.00 13.49
C PHE A 226 -5.68 11.63 13.75
N TYR A 227 -5.61 10.71 12.79
CA TYR A 227 -6.13 9.36 12.97
C TYR A 227 -5.40 8.60 14.09
N ALA A 228 -4.07 8.64 14.09
CA ALA A 228 -3.23 7.97 15.08
C ALA A 228 -3.55 8.42 16.51
N GLU A 229 -3.71 9.74 16.72
CA GLU A 229 -4.00 10.31 18.04
C GLU A 229 -5.45 10.07 18.49
N HIS A 230 -6.43 10.23 17.59
CA HIS A 230 -7.83 10.31 17.99
C HIS A 230 -8.64 9.04 17.76
N MET A 231 -8.24 8.21 16.79
CA MET A 231 -9.06 7.08 16.31
C MET A 231 -8.38 5.73 16.57
N ALA A 232 -7.06 5.64 16.43
CA ALA A 232 -6.36 4.35 16.42
C ALA A 232 -6.58 3.51 17.68
N ALA A 233 -6.57 4.14 18.87
CA ALA A 233 -6.83 3.45 20.13
C ALA A 233 -8.27 2.93 20.23
N ALA A 234 -9.26 3.74 19.84
CA ALA A 234 -10.68 3.34 19.84
C ALA A 234 -10.96 2.23 18.83
N ASN A 235 -10.25 2.26 17.70
CA ASN A 235 -10.31 1.26 16.63
C ASN A 235 -9.46 0.01 16.90
N ASN A 236 -8.77 -0.04 18.06
CA ASN A 236 -7.88 -1.11 18.49
C ASN A 236 -6.84 -1.48 17.41
N VAL A 237 -6.23 -0.47 16.79
CA VAL A 237 -5.15 -0.62 15.82
C VAL A 237 -3.90 -1.09 16.56
N ARG A 238 -3.37 -2.24 16.14
CA ARG A 238 -2.20 -2.87 16.77
C ARG A 238 -0.94 -2.65 15.98
N GLN A 239 -1.03 -2.73 14.66
CA GLN A 239 0.07 -2.53 13.73
C GLN A 239 -0.47 -1.88 12.45
N GLY A 240 0.42 -1.23 11.71
CA GLY A 240 0.12 -0.53 10.46
C GLY A 240 1.01 -1.00 9.31
N MET A 241 0.55 -0.75 8.09
CA MET A 241 1.37 -0.85 6.89
C MET A 241 0.97 0.26 5.91
N PHE A 242 1.91 1.17 5.64
CA PHE A 242 1.77 2.15 4.57
C PHE A 242 1.95 1.46 3.21
N VAL A 243 1.08 1.75 2.24
CA VAL A 243 1.08 1.17 0.90
C VAL A 243 1.30 2.29 -0.12
N ALA A 244 2.46 2.31 -0.76
CA ALA A 244 2.84 3.37 -1.71
C ALA A 244 3.01 2.85 -3.14
N SER A 245 2.60 3.63 -4.13
CA SER A 245 2.98 3.44 -5.54
C SER A 245 2.75 2.03 -6.07
N ALA A 246 1.63 1.42 -5.69
CA ALA A 246 1.36 -0.01 -5.90
C ALA A 246 1.40 -0.46 -7.37
N GLY A 247 1.12 0.44 -8.30
CA GLY A 247 1.09 0.19 -9.75
C GLY A 247 2.32 0.68 -10.52
N ALA A 248 3.33 1.26 -9.87
CA ALA A 248 4.46 1.85 -10.58
C ALA A 248 5.38 0.76 -11.18
N ASP A 249 5.97 1.01 -12.35
CA ASP A 249 7.03 0.14 -12.88
C ASP A 249 8.37 0.41 -12.17
N ALA A 250 8.45 -0.05 -10.93
CA ALA A 250 9.61 0.12 -10.08
C ALA A 250 9.88 -1.11 -9.20
N PRO A 251 11.13 -1.27 -8.71
CA PRO A 251 11.48 -2.34 -7.78
C PRO A 251 10.60 -2.32 -6.54
N LEU A 252 10.30 -3.51 -6.02
CA LEU A 252 9.55 -3.65 -4.78
C LEU A 252 10.49 -3.39 -3.59
N ALA A 253 10.00 -2.66 -2.61
CA ALA A 253 10.72 -2.40 -1.37
C ALA A 253 9.78 -2.50 -0.17
N TYR A 254 10.33 -2.96 0.95
CA TYR A 254 9.68 -2.88 2.25
C TYR A 254 10.62 -2.18 3.24
N GLN A 255 10.07 -1.24 3.99
CA GLN A 255 10.74 -0.65 5.14
C GLN A 255 10.08 -1.20 6.40
N ASN A 256 10.92 -1.63 7.33
CA ASN A 256 10.48 -2.08 8.63
C ASN A 256 9.80 -0.94 9.41
N SER A 257 8.94 -1.31 10.35
CA SER A 257 8.62 -0.51 11.52
C SER A 257 9.90 -0.09 12.26
N PHE A 258 9.83 0.99 13.06
CA PHE A 258 10.95 1.50 13.84
C PHE A 258 11.65 0.41 14.68
N SER A 259 10.89 -0.52 15.25
CA SER A 259 11.43 -1.62 16.06
C SER A 259 12.10 -2.74 15.25
N GLY A 260 11.73 -2.90 13.98
CA GLY A 260 12.14 -4.00 13.11
C GLY A 260 11.77 -5.41 13.56
N SER A 261 11.00 -5.55 14.65
CA SER A 261 10.68 -6.84 15.29
C SER A 261 9.19 -7.04 15.47
N ALA A 262 8.37 -6.15 14.90
CA ALA A 262 6.93 -6.28 14.92
C ALA A 262 6.47 -7.45 14.04
N ALA A 263 5.26 -7.95 14.31
CA ALA A 263 4.71 -9.06 13.54
C ALA A 263 4.59 -8.73 12.04
N ILE A 264 4.22 -7.50 11.70
CA ILE A 264 4.15 -7.01 10.31
C ILE A 264 5.49 -7.08 9.60
N ASP A 265 6.60 -6.73 10.26
CA ASP A 265 7.94 -6.79 9.66
C ASP A 265 8.32 -8.22 9.35
N ARG A 266 8.14 -9.12 10.33
CA ARG A 266 8.44 -10.54 10.16
C ARG A 266 7.60 -11.17 9.04
N VAL A 267 6.29 -10.90 9.04
CA VAL A 267 5.36 -11.42 8.04
C VAL A 267 5.73 -10.91 6.65
N MET A 268 5.97 -9.61 6.50
CA MET A 268 6.32 -9.02 5.21
C MET A 268 7.67 -9.50 4.71
N ALA A 269 8.68 -9.60 5.58
CA ALA A 269 9.97 -10.20 5.21
C ALA A 269 9.78 -11.61 4.64
N HIS A 270 9.04 -12.49 5.34
CA HIS A 270 8.79 -13.85 4.84
C HIS A 270 7.98 -13.89 3.54
N VAL A 271 6.92 -13.09 3.43
CA VAL A 271 6.08 -13.03 2.21
C VAL A 271 6.90 -12.57 1.00
N LEU A 272 7.83 -11.64 1.21
CA LEU A 272 8.69 -11.09 0.18
C LEU A 272 9.84 -12.04 -0.20
N GLU A 273 10.49 -12.66 0.78
CA GLU A 273 11.60 -13.59 0.56
C GLU A 273 11.13 -14.92 -0.06
N SER A 274 9.94 -15.40 0.29
CA SER A 274 9.31 -16.57 -0.34
C SER A 274 8.71 -16.27 -1.73
N GLY A 275 8.79 -15.01 -2.15
CA GLY A 275 8.36 -14.47 -3.43
C GLY A 275 9.17 -14.92 -4.65
N ASP A 276 8.64 -14.65 -5.84
CA ASP A 276 9.42 -14.63 -7.09
C ASP A 276 9.38 -13.20 -7.63
N HIS A 277 9.85 -12.32 -6.76
CA HIS A 277 10.00 -10.91 -7.01
C HIS A 277 11.28 -10.47 -6.32
N ASN A 278 11.96 -9.50 -6.94
CA ASN A 278 13.12 -8.90 -6.31
C ASN A 278 12.61 -7.78 -5.41
N ALA A 279 12.56 -8.05 -4.11
CA ALA A 279 12.24 -7.07 -3.09
C ALA A 279 13.49 -6.68 -2.30
N THR A 280 13.59 -5.41 -1.92
CA THR A 280 14.62 -4.94 -1.00
C THR A 280 13.99 -4.65 0.36
N LEU A 281 14.62 -5.15 1.43
CA LEU A 281 14.23 -4.86 2.80
C LEU A 281 15.14 -3.76 3.35
N HIS A 282 14.54 -2.78 4.01
CA HIS A 282 15.23 -1.63 4.57
C HIS A 282 14.84 -1.43 6.03
N GLU A 283 15.75 -0.85 6.79
CA GLU A 283 15.44 -0.29 8.10
C GLU A 283 14.44 0.87 7.97
N PHE A 284 13.75 1.18 9.07
CA PHE A 284 12.79 2.27 9.14
C PHE A 284 13.36 3.58 8.57
N ARG A 285 12.66 4.16 7.59
CA ARG A 285 13.01 5.43 6.92
C ARG A 285 14.37 5.43 6.21
N ASN A 286 14.90 4.26 5.84
CA ASN A 286 16.16 4.11 5.10
C ASN A 286 15.95 3.54 3.67
N GLY A 287 14.71 3.42 3.22
CA GLY A 287 14.32 2.99 1.89
C GLY A 287 14.13 4.15 0.91
N PRO A 288 13.55 3.86 -0.28
CA PRO A 288 13.49 4.82 -1.39
C PRO A 288 12.43 5.92 -1.22
N LEU A 289 11.40 5.71 -0.40
CA LEU A 289 10.37 6.68 -0.06
C LEU A 289 10.02 6.55 1.42
N GLY A 290 9.30 7.51 1.97
CA GLY A 290 8.46 7.25 3.14
C GLY A 290 7.76 8.51 3.62
N ASN A 291 6.78 8.30 4.48
CA ASN A 291 5.56 9.09 4.49
C ASN A 291 4.83 8.87 5.84
N ASP A 292 3.58 8.42 5.79
CA ASP A 292 2.62 8.26 6.88
C ASP A 292 3.05 7.29 7.98
N GLU A 293 3.98 6.35 7.72
CA GLU A 293 4.44 5.39 8.73
C GLU A 293 4.98 6.08 9.99
N THR A 294 5.53 7.28 9.82
CA THR A 294 6.07 8.11 10.91
C THR A 294 5.01 8.65 11.86
N ALA A 295 3.76 8.79 11.44
CA ALA A 295 2.67 9.26 12.30
C ALA A 295 2.24 8.20 13.32
N PHE A 296 2.47 6.92 13.00
CA PHE A 296 2.08 5.78 13.83
C PHE A 296 3.23 5.28 14.72
N ASP A 297 4.42 5.15 14.13
CA ASP A 297 5.60 4.59 14.81
C ASP A 297 6.45 5.69 15.49
N VAL A 298 5.78 6.52 16.29
CA VAL A 298 6.35 7.65 17.04
C VAL A 298 6.02 7.54 18.53
N GLY A 299 6.87 8.12 19.38
CA GLY A 299 6.65 8.15 20.82
C GLY A 299 5.30 8.77 21.19
N GLY A 300 4.55 8.08 22.05
CA GLY A 300 3.18 8.47 22.45
C GLY A 300 2.10 7.65 21.75
N VAL A 301 2.24 7.42 20.44
CA VAL A 301 1.34 6.55 19.66
C VAL A 301 1.80 5.09 19.74
N GLY A 302 3.05 4.82 19.37
CA GLY A 302 3.69 3.51 19.55
C GLY A 302 3.03 2.36 18.78
N ILE A 303 2.49 2.62 17.58
CA ILE A 303 1.92 1.60 16.71
C ILE A 303 2.98 1.22 15.67
N PRO A 304 3.54 0.00 15.70
CA PRO A 304 4.50 -0.45 14.71
C PRO A 304 3.92 -0.33 13.30
N CYS A 305 4.56 0.44 12.43
CA CYS A 305 4.07 0.67 11.08
C CYS A 305 5.19 0.45 10.04
N GLY A 306 5.06 -0.64 9.27
CA GLY A 306 5.91 -0.89 8.11
C GLY A 306 5.47 -0.10 6.88
N SER A 307 6.21 -0.23 5.79
CA SER A 307 5.84 0.37 4.51
C SER A 307 6.20 -0.52 3.34
N ILE A 308 5.22 -0.91 2.52
CA ILE A 308 5.43 -1.60 1.25
C ILE A 308 5.25 -0.62 0.09
N MET A 309 6.17 -0.66 -0.88
CA MET A 309 6.16 0.29 -1.99
C MET A 309 6.83 -0.23 -3.25
N ARG A 310 6.58 0.44 -4.37
CA ARG A 310 7.42 0.37 -5.57
C ARG A 310 8.10 1.69 -5.83
N ALA A 311 9.42 1.72 -5.72
CA ALA A 311 10.19 2.94 -5.85
C ALA A 311 11.69 2.68 -6.06
N PRO A 312 12.44 3.66 -6.60
CA PRO A 312 11.96 4.93 -7.16
C PRO A 312 11.33 4.74 -8.56
N PHE A 313 10.47 5.67 -8.99
CA PHE A 313 9.85 5.67 -10.32
C PHE A 313 9.96 7.02 -11.02
N GLY A 314 9.95 7.02 -12.35
CA GLY A 314 10.36 8.15 -13.19
C GLY A 314 9.41 9.35 -13.20
N VAL A 315 8.10 9.14 -13.00
CA VAL A 315 7.05 10.17 -13.11
C VAL A 315 6.64 10.78 -11.76
N TYR A 316 7.37 10.46 -10.68
CA TYR A 316 7.11 11.00 -9.34
C TYR A 316 7.05 12.54 -9.34
N HIS A 317 6.02 13.10 -8.69
CA HIS A 317 5.73 14.54 -8.56
C HIS A 317 5.66 15.32 -9.88
N THR A 318 5.11 14.73 -10.94
CA THR A 318 4.87 15.42 -12.22
C THR A 318 3.50 15.12 -12.81
N ASP A 319 3.06 15.96 -13.74
CA ASP A 319 1.88 15.75 -14.59
C ASP A 319 1.90 14.45 -15.41
N GLU A 320 3.08 13.84 -15.58
CA GLU A 320 3.20 12.52 -16.21
C GLU A 320 2.74 11.33 -15.34
N ASP A 321 2.43 11.51 -14.05
CA ASP A 321 1.90 10.41 -13.20
C ASP A 321 0.42 10.12 -13.47
N THR A 322 0.15 9.67 -14.69
CA THR A 322 -1.18 9.39 -15.24
C THR A 322 -1.52 7.89 -15.22
N PRO A 323 -2.76 7.49 -15.54
CA PRO A 323 -3.14 6.08 -15.60
C PRO A 323 -2.29 5.21 -16.54
N GLU A 324 -1.67 5.80 -17.56
CA GLU A 324 -0.75 5.11 -18.48
C GLU A 324 0.48 4.54 -17.76
N ASN A 325 0.90 5.15 -16.65
CA ASN A 325 2.00 4.70 -15.81
C ASN A 325 1.54 3.78 -14.66
N VAL A 326 0.28 3.35 -14.64
CA VAL A 326 -0.27 2.41 -13.66
C VAL A 326 -0.36 1.01 -14.27
N HIS A 327 0.59 0.17 -13.91
CA HIS A 327 0.71 -1.19 -14.44
C HIS A 327 -0.19 -2.16 -13.67
N THR A 328 -1.11 -2.79 -14.41
CA THR A 328 -2.08 -3.74 -13.84
C THR A 328 -1.40 -4.94 -13.17
N ASP A 329 -0.37 -5.53 -13.78
CA ASP A 329 0.37 -6.66 -13.17
C ASP A 329 1.06 -6.26 -11.86
N LYS A 330 1.58 -5.03 -11.79
CA LYS A 330 2.23 -4.49 -10.59
C LYS A 330 1.25 -4.24 -9.46
N PHE A 331 0.11 -3.65 -9.79
CA PHE A 331 -1.00 -3.42 -8.88
C PHE A 331 -1.53 -4.73 -8.32
N GLU A 332 -1.86 -5.69 -9.19
CA GLU A 332 -2.36 -7.00 -8.78
C GLU A 332 -1.34 -7.73 -7.89
N GLN A 333 -0.05 -7.71 -8.25
CA GLN A 333 1.02 -8.24 -7.40
C GLN A 333 1.06 -7.57 -6.02
N MET A 334 0.87 -6.24 -5.92
CA MET A 334 0.83 -5.56 -4.63
C MET A 334 -0.35 -6.05 -3.78
N THR A 335 -1.56 -6.08 -4.36
CA THR A 335 -2.76 -6.55 -3.67
C THR A 335 -2.64 -8.00 -3.21
N ASP A 336 -2.02 -8.85 -4.02
CA ASP A 336 -1.77 -10.25 -3.66
C ASP A 336 -0.77 -10.37 -2.52
N LEU A 337 0.29 -9.56 -2.48
CA LEU A 337 1.25 -9.56 -1.37
C LEU A 337 0.59 -9.15 -0.04
N ILE A 338 -0.26 -8.14 -0.07
CA ILE A 338 -1.06 -7.74 1.10
C ILE A 338 -1.97 -8.90 1.53
N GLY A 339 -2.67 -9.53 0.58
CA GLY A 339 -3.52 -10.70 0.86
C GLY A 339 -2.76 -11.89 1.45
N ARG A 340 -1.53 -12.14 0.97
CA ARG A 340 -0.64 -13.17 1.52
C ARG A 340 -0.23 -12.85 2.95
N ALA A 341 0.12 -11.60 3.26
CA ALA A 341 0.42 -11.17 4.63
C ALA A 341 -0.78 -11.38 5.56
N ILE A 342 -1.98 -10.99 5.11
CA ILE A 342 -3.23 -11.25 5.83
C ILE A 342 -3.43 -12.75 6.08
N ASN A 343 -3.17 -13.60 5.09
CA ASN A 343 -3.23 -15.06 5.25
C ASN A 343 -2.30 -15.59 6.33
N VAL A 344 -1.08 -15.05 6.43
CA VAL A 344 -0.14 -15.42 7.49
C VAL A 344 -0.73 -15.04 8.86
N PHE A 345 -1.20 -13.81 9.03
CA PHE A 345 -1.82 -13.39 10.30
C PHE A 345 -3.03 -14.24 10.71
N GLU A 346 -3.85 -14.65 9.74
CA GLU A 346 -5.08 -15.42 9.98
C GLU A 346 -4.84 -16.91 10.22
N SER A 347 -3.77 -17.48 9.69
CA SER A 347 -3.58 -18.94 9.70
C SER A 347 -2.36 -19.38 10.51
N ASN A 348 -1.52 -18.44 10.97
CA ASN A 348 -0.34 -18.79 11.74
C ASN A 348 -0.71 -19.38 13.10
N ALA A 349 -0.51 -20.69 13.23
CA ALA A 349 -0.94 -21.47 14.38
C ALA A 349 0.24 -22.21 15.02
N ILE A 350 0.22 -22.35 16.35
CA ILE A 350 1.09 -23.26 17.09
C ILE A 350 0.76 -24.69 16.70
N LEU A 351 1.81 -25.43 16.35
CA LEU A 351 1.75 -26.80 15.89
C LEU A 351 2.01 -27.76 17.05
N LYS A 352 1.06 -28.66 17.35
CA LYS A 352 1.18 -29.66 18.42
C LYS A 352 0.90 -31.07 17.92
N ARG A 353 1.87 -31.97 18.04
CA ARG A 353 1.77 -33.36 17.59
C ARG A 353 0.80 -34.17 18.43
N ARG A 354 0.20 -35.16 17.78
CA ARG A 354 -0.66 -36.21 18.34
C ARG A 354 -0.10 -37.61 18.14
N PHE A 355 1.12 -37.72 17.61
CA PHE A 355 1.84 -38.97 17.40
C PHE A 355 3.03 -39.12 18.35
N THR A 356 3.59 -40.33 18.39
CA THR A 356 4.84 -40.67 19.08
C THR A 356 5.78 -41.39 18.12
N GLY A 357 7.07 -41.04 18.14
CA GLY A 357 8.04 -41.56 17.17
C GLY A 357 7.88 -40.91 15.79
N LEU A 358 8.65 -41.37 14.80
CA LEU A 358 8.58 -40.82 13.44
C LEU A 358 7.39 -41.42 12.67
N PRO A 359 6.42 -40.61 12.20
CA PRO A 359 5.31 -41.12 11.38
C PRO A 359 5.80 -41.62 10.02
N CYS A 360 5.24 -42.74 9.56
CA CYS A 360 5.53 -43.30 8.23
C CYS A 360 4.73 -42.55 7.16
N LEU A 361 5.25 -41.40 6.71
CA LEU A 361 4.56 -40.52 5.76
C LEU A 361 4.20 -41.22 4.44
N SER A 362 4.94 -42.24 4.01
CA SER A 362 4.66 -43.01 2.79
C SER A 362 3.71 -44.19 2.99
N SER A 363 3.20 -44.41 4.21
CA SER A 363 2.20 -45.45 4.45
C SER A 363 0.90 -45.15 3.71
N GLN A 364 0.17 -46.20 3.31
CA GLN A 364 -1.10 -46.05 2.62
C GLN A 364 -2.16 -45.30 3.45
N GLU A 365 -2.08 -45.38 4.78
CA GLU A 365 -2.99 -44.69 5.69
C GLU A 365 -2.72 -43.18 5.74
N LEU A 366 -1.45 -42.80 5.93
CA LEU A 366 -1.08 -41.40 6.04
C LEU A 366 -1.04 -40.74 4.67
N ASP A 367 -0.34 -41.33 3.70
CA ASP A 367 -0.10 -40.75 2.38
C ASP A 367 0.22 -39.25 2.50
N LEU A 368 1.31 -38.95 3.20
CA LEU A 368 1.85 -37.61 3.47
C LEU A 368 3.25 -37.40 2.84
N TYR A 369 3.78 -38.38 2.10
CA TYR A 369 5.09 -38.28 1.46
C TYR A 369 5.07 -37.46 0.15
N LEU A 370 5.82 -36.36 0.13
CA LEU A 370 6.02 -35.50 -1.03
C LEU A 370 7.15 -36.05 -1.93
N SER A 371 6.81 -36.88 -2.93
CA SER A 371 7.80 -37.49 -3.83
C SER A 371 8.44 -36.50 -4.82
N PRO A 372 9.76 -36.53 -5.03
CA PRO A 372 10.44 -35.72 -6.06
C PRO A 372 9.98 -36.00 -7.50
N ALA A 373 9.59 -37.23 -7.83
CA ALA A 373 9.19 -37.64 -9.19
C ALA A 373 7.79 -37.10 -9.59
N LEU A 374 6.97 -36.78 -8.59
CA LEU A 374 5.64 -36.19 -8.78
C LEU A 374 5.68 -34.72 -9.23
N MET A 375 6.84 -34.06 -9.12
CA MET A 375 7.01 -32.62 -9.39
C MET A 375 7.81 -32.30 -10.66
N SER A 376 8.50 -33.28 -11.25
CA SER A 376 9.07 -33.16 -12.60
C SER A 376 8.01 -33.54 -13.63
N GLN A 377 7.77 -32.71 -14.65
CA GLN A 377 6.83 -32.96 -15.75
C GLN A 377 7.16 -34.20 -16.64
N SER A 378 7.79 -35.25 -16.12
CA SER A 378 7.87 -36.55 -16.79
C SER A 378 6.60 -37.35 -16.49
N ALA A 379 5.51 -36.98 -17.17
CA ALA A 379 4.30 -37.78 -17.24
C ALA A 379 4.60 -39.09 -18.00
N GLN A 380 5.12 -40.10 -17.31
CA GLN A 380 5.01 -41.48 -17.75
C GLN A 380 4.59 -42.36 -16.57
N SER A 381 3.29 -42.69 -16.59
CA SER A 381 2.65 -43.81 -15.88
C SER A 381 3.04 -44.00 -14.41
N VAL A 382 2.43 -43.22 -13.52
CA VAL A 382 2.14 -43.71 -12.17
C VAL A 382 0.62 -43.69 -12.02
N SER A 383 0.01 -44.86 -12.18
CA SER A 383 -1.36 -45.09 -11.79
C SER A 383 -1.48 -45.08 -10.26
N SER A 384 -2.53 -44.41 -9.79
CA SER A 384 -3.18 -44.50 -8.46
C SER A 384 -2.47 -43.94 -7.23
N GLY A 385 -2.98 -42.80 -6.73
CA GLY A 385 -3.31 -42.61 -5.31
C GLY A 385 -2.25 -42.01 -4.39
N GLY A 386 -1.83 -40.76 -4.66
CA GLY A 386 -0.98 -39.97 -3.74
C GLY A 386 -1.46 -38.52 -3.59
N ILE A 387 -0.96 -37.82 -2.57
CA ILE A 387 -1.19 -36.38 -2.22
C ILE A 387 -1.24 -35.40 -3.38
N THR A 388 -0.65 -35.72 -4.53
CA THR A 388 -0.71 -34.85 -5.71
C THR A 388 -2.10 -34.69 -6.30
N GLU A 389 -3.04 -35.61 -6.04
CA GLU A 389 -4.46 -35.39 -6.33
C GLU A 389 -5.17 -34.58 -5.22
N ALA A 390 -4.56 -34.42 -4.04
CA ALA A 390 -5.16 -33.85 -2.82
C ALA A 390 -4.58 -32.49 -2.38
N LEU A 391 -3.38 -32.10 -2.83
CA LEU A 391 -3.00 -30.69 -2.93
C LEU A 391 -3.88 -30.13 -4.04
N THR A 392 -4.80 -29.22 -3.69
CA THR A 392 -5.75 -28.69 -4.65
C THR A 392 -5.01 -28.23 -5.92
N PRO A 393 -5.63 -28.33 -7.12
CA PRO A 393 -5.08 -27.72 -8.32
C PRO A 393 -4.64 -26.27 -8.09
N GLU A 394 -5.25 -25.59 -7.12
CA GLU A 394 -4.96 -24.24 -6.60
C GLU A 394 -3.65 -24.14 -5.79
N LEU A 395 -3.37 -25.08 -4.87
CA LEU A 395 -2.07 -25.19 -4.19
C LEU A 395 -0.95 -25.56 -5.16
N MET A 396 -1.25 -26.47 -6.10
CA MET A 396 -0.36 -26.77 -7.20
C MET A 396 -0.19 -25.56 -8.13
N ARG A 397 -1.21 -24.70 -8.28
CA ARG A 397 -1.12 -23.43 -9.01
C ARG A 397 -0.24 -22.42 -8.27
N VAL A 398 -0.36 -22.26 -6.95
CA VAL A 398 0.59 -21.44 -6.15
C VAL A 398 2.05 -21.92 -6.34
N VAL A 399 2.23 -23.23 -6.57
CA VAL A 399 3.50 -23.87 -6.88
C VAL A 399 3.90 -23.79 -8.38
N GLN A 400 2.95 -23.70 -9.32
CA GLN A 400 3.15 -23.80 -10.78
C GLN A 400 2.92 -22.49 -11.58
N ASP A 401 2.15 -21.51 -11.08
CA ASP A 401 1.83 -20.21 -11.73
C ASP A 401 3.05 -19.26 -11.78
N ARG A 402 4.23 -19.75 -11.38
CA ARG A 402 5.51 -19.08 -11.59
C ARG A 402 6.19 -19.67 -12.81
N SER A 403 5.73 -19.25 -13.99
CA SER A 403 6.50 -19.40 -15.21
C SER A 403 7.79 -18.58 -15.10
N ALA A 404 8.90 -19.30 -14.93
CA ALA A 404 10.30 -18.86 -15.10
C ALA A 404 11.06 -18.26 -13.88
N SER A 405 11.10 -18.98 -12.74
CA SER A 405 12.28 -18.94 -11.85
C SER A 405 12.40 -20.22 -11.01
N LYS A 406 13.53 -20.91 -11.16
CA LYS A 406 13.82 -22.26 -10.64
C LYS A 406 14.39 -22.29 -9.20
N SER A 407 14.18 -21.29 -8.34
CA SER A 407 15.04 -21.12 -7.14
C SER A 407 14.53 -21.65 -5.80
N HIS A 408 13.23 -21.62 -5.46
CA HIS A 408 12.81 -21.84 -4.06
C HIS A 408 12.21 -23.23 -3.75
N LEU A 409 11.71 -23.97 -4.74
CA LEU A 409 11.22 -25.33 -4.57
C LEU A 409 12.23 -26.35 -5.13
N ARG A 410 13.43 -26.41 -4.54
CA ARG A 410 14.31 -27.57 -4.79
C ARG A 410 13.66 -28.77 -4.11
N SER A 411 13.73 -29.96 -4.73
CA SER A 411 13.31 -31.23 -4.10
C SER A 411 13.89 -31.41 -2.68
N GLY A 412 15.04 -30.79 -2.40
CA GLY A 412 15.63 -30.69 -1.07
C GLY A 412 14.78 -29.96 -0.03
N ALA A 413 14.07 -28.88 -0.36
CA ALA A 413 13.27 -28.10 0.59
C ALA A 413 12.02 -28.86 1.06
N LEU A 414 11.34 -29.58 0.15
CA LEU A 414 10.19 -30.42 0.51
C LEU A 414 10.60 -31.62 1.36
N ASN A 415 11.69 -32.29 0.99
CA ASN A 415 12.26 -33.35 1.83
C ASN A 415 12.69 -32.79 3.20
N TYR A 416 13.28 -31.60 3.22
CA TYR A 416 13.67 -30.94 4.46
C TYR A 416 12.46 -30.65 5.35
N LEU A 417 11.39 -30.07 4.80
CA LEU A 417 10.11 -29.86 5.50
C LEU A 417 9.60 -31.16 6.15
N MET A 418 9.52 -32.25 5.40
CA MET A 418 9.04 -33.55 5.91
C MET A 418 9.89 -34.08 7.07
N ASN A 419 11.20 -33.80 7.09
CA ASN A 419 12.11 -34.25 8.13
C ASN A 419 12.11 -33.35 9.38
N ILE A 420 11.90 -32.04 9.22
CA ILE A 420 11.91 -31.10 10.36
C ILE A 420 10.55 -30.97 11.03
N LEU A 421 9.44 -31.08 10.27
CA LEU A 421 8.09 -30.87 10.79
C LEU A 421 7.77 -31.76 12.01
N PRO A 422 8.10 -33.08 12.04
CA PRO A 422 7.85 -33.89 13.24
C PRO A 422 8.50 -33.34 14.51
N ALA A 423 9.64 -32.65 14.40
CA ALA A 423 10.38 -32.09 15.53
C ALA A 423 9.96 -30.64 15.85
N MET A 424 9.31 -29.94 14.91
CA MET A 424 8.84 -28.56 15.06
C MET A 424 7.35 -28.47 15.43
N CYS A 425 6.75 -29.56 15.93
CA CYS A 425 5.36 -29.58 16.35
C CYS A 425 5.21 -30.03 17.82
N GLU A 426 6.12 -29.61 18.70
CA GLU A 426 6.03 -29.94 20.14
C GLU A 426 5.10 -28.98 20.92
N GLY A 427 4.49 -27.99 20.25
CA GLY A 427 3.61 -26.99 20.85
C GLY A 427 4.29 -25.66 21.20
N ASP A 428 5.48 -25.41 20.67
CA ASP A 428 6.32 -24.22 20.89
C ASP A 428 6.64 -23.44 19.60
N MET A 429 6.40 -24.04 18.43
CA MET A 429 6.63 -23.44 17.12
C MET A 429 5.32 -23.24 16.37
N THR A 430 5.29 -22.19 15.58
CA THR A 430 4.19 -21.82 14.70
C THR A 430 4.39 -22.33 13.28
N THR A 431 3.35 -22.24 12.47
CA THR A 431 3.39 -22.56 11.04
C THR A 431 4.39 -21.67 10.31
N LEU A 432 4.50 -20.39 10.68
CA LEU A 432 5.46 -19.44 10.14
C LEU A 432 6.90 -19.82 10.52
N ASP A 433 7.16 -20.27 11.74
CA ASP A 433 8.49 -20.75 12.15
C ASP A 433 8.95 -21.93 11.27
N VAL A 434 8.05 -22.86 10.96
CA VAL A 434 8.33 -23.98 10.04
C VAL A 434 8.57 -23.48 8.62
N ALA A 435 7.78 -22.53 8.13
CA ALA A 435 7.91 -21.96 6.79
C ALA A 435 9.25 -21.24 6.59
N GLU A 436 9.63 -20.38 7.53
CA GLU A 436 10.93 -19.70 7.55
C GLU A 436 12.07 -20.72 7.61
N LYS A 437 11.97 -21.72 8.51
CA LYS A 437 13.00 -22.75 8.66
C LYS A 437 13.17 -23.58 7.38
N ALA A 438 12.07 -23.93 6.72
CA ALA A 438 12.07 -24.71 5.49
C ALA A 438 12.47 -23.90 4.25
N GLY A 439 12.44 -22.56 4.33
CA GLY A 439 12.60 -21.67 3.18
C GLY A 439 11.47 -21.86 2.16
N LEU A 440 10.25 -22.08 2.63
CA LEU A 440 9.06 -22.35 1.80
C LEU A 440 8.00 -21.27 1.99
N PRO A 441 7.16 -21.00 0.96
CA PRO A 441 5.99 -20.15 1.11
C PRO A 441 5.10 -20.62 2.27
N PHE A 442 4.61 -19.66 3.05
CA PHE A 442 3.77 -19.96 4.21
C PHE A 442 2.54 -20.77 3.82
N GLU A 443 1.87 -20.40 2.73
CA GLU A 443 0.63 -21.02 2.24
C GLU A 443 0.81 -22.50 1.92
N PHE A 444 2.00 -22.86 1.42
CA PHE A 444 2.33 -24.26 1.16
C PHE A 444 2.48 -25.06 2.46
N VAL A 445 3.22 -24.51 3.43
CA VAL A 445 3.44 -25.15 4.72
C VAL A 445 2.13 -25.26 5.51
N ASP A 446 1.32 -24.21 5.49
CA ASP A 446 0.01 -24.15 6.11
C ASP A 446 -0.90 -25.27 5.60
N ALA A 447 -1.07 -25.38 4.28
CA ALA A 447 -1.86 -26.44 3.67
C ALA A 447 -1.30 -27.84 3.91
N TYR A 448 0.03 -28.00 3.90
CA TYR A 448 0.65 -29.29 4.21
C TYR A 448 0.41 -29.69 5.68
N THR A 449 0.47 -28.74 6.62
CA THR A 449 0.13 -28.99 8.02
C THR A 449 -1.36 -29.29 8.22
N ASP A 450 -2.26 -28.71 7.42
CA ASP A 450 -3.68 -29.08 7.45
C ASP A 450 -3.90 -30.54 7.06
N LYS A 451 -3.12 -31.07 6.10
CA LYS A 451 -3.15 -32.52 5.79
C LYS A 451 -2.70 -33.36 6.98
N TRP A 452 -1.77 -32.89 7.81
CA TRP A 452 -1.42 -33.59 9.04
C TRP A 452 -2.53 -33.55 10.08
N VAL A 453 -3.29 -32.44 10.15
CA VAL A 453 -4.49 -32.33 11.00
C VAL A 453 -5.58 -33.29 10.52
N GLU A 454 -5.85 -33.36 9.22
CA GLU A 454 -6.82 -34.30 8.60
C GLU A 454 -6.48 -35.76 8.93
N LYS A 455 -5.19 -36.10 9.01
CA LYS A 455 -4.69 -37.44 9.38
C LYS A 455 -4.58 -37.66 10.89
N GLY A 456 -5.02 -36.71 11.71
CA GLY A 456 -4.99 -36.80 13.18
C GLY A 456 -3.58 -36.79 13.77
N LEU A 457 -2.55 -36.40 13.01
CA LEU A 457 -1.16 -36.31 13.46
C LEU A 457 -0.87 -34.99 14.18
N LEU A 458 -1.65 -33.95 13.88
CA LEU A 458 -1.35 -32.60 14.30
C LEU A 458 -2.60 -31.89 14.83
N GLU A 459 -2.40 -30.97 15.75
CA GLU A 459 -3.35 -29.95 16.16
C GLU A 459 -2.75 -28.58 15.86
N LYS A 460 -3.57 -27.68 15.31
CA LYS A 460 -3.23 -26.28 15.05
C LYS A 460 -4.03 -25.39 16.00
N ASN A 461 -3.33 -24.56 16.74
CA ASN A 461 -3.93 -23.57 17.64
C ASN A 461 -3.53 -22.18 17.16
N TRP A 462 -4.46 -21.42 16.58
CA TRP A 462 -4.19 -20.06 16.13
C TRP A 462 -3.68 -19.17 17.27
N VAL A 463 -2.73 -18.28 16.96
CA VAL A 463 -2.15 -17.33 17.90
C VAL A 463 -2.44 -15.93 17.41
N ASN A 464 -2.98 -15.08 18.28
CA ASN A 464 -3.11 -13.66 17.99
C ASN A 464 -1.70 -13.04 17.85
N PRO A 465 -1.30 -12.58 16.65
CA PRO A 465 0.04 -12.04 16.40
C PRO A 465 0.29 -10.71 17.12
N PHE A 466 -0.77 -10.08 17.64
CA PHE A 466 -0.71 -8.81 18.36
C PHE A 466 -0.81 -8.97 19.88
N ALA A 467 -0.99 -10.20 20.38
CA ALA A 467 -0.93 -10.44 21.81
C ALA A 467 0.51 -10.29 22.30
N SER A 468 0.70 -9.58 23.42
CA SER A 468 2.00 -9.53 24.09
C SER A 468 2.46 -10.95 24.45
N PRO A 469 3.75 -11.29 24.26
CA PRO A 469 4.30 -12.53 24.81
C PRO A 469 4.02 -12.59 26.32
N LYS A 470 3.40 -13.68 26.78
CA LYS A 470 3.11 -13.89 28.21
C LYS A 470 4.35 -14.21 29.02
#